data_AF-A0A962Q1I9-F1
#
_entry.id   AF-A0A962Q1I9-F1
#
_cell.length_a   1.000
_cell.length_b   1.000
_cell.length_c   1.000
_cell.angle_alpha   90.00
_cell.angle_beta   90.00
_cell.angle_gamma   90.00
#
_symmetry.space_group_name_H-M   'P 1'
#
loop_
_entity.id
_entity.type
_entity.pdbx_description
1 polymer ?
#
loop_
_entity_poly.entity_id
_entity_poly.type
_entity_poly.pdbx_seq_one_letter_code
_entity_poly.pdbx_strand_id
1 'polypeptide(L)'
;MSEAEILEQLFSTFDRYWFIVQWWASVSFGLIMIAYFAAEKISALLLGTILGLYLIYTSWVYMLLVYNVDIGAGLLADLNSLSNSGELKTQGARVALENPFVIYGTWLGNVALPLTFFACIGYLLYAYSHARRNT
;
A
#
# COMPACT_ATOMS: atom_id res chain seq x y z
N MET A 1 14.63 -22.35 10.50
CA MET A 1 14.61 -20.95 10.97
C MET A 1 14.13 -20.98 12.41
N SER A 2 14.78 -20.25 13.31
CA SER A 2 14.37 -20.16 14.71
C SER A 2 13.14 -19.26 14.86
N GLU A 3 12.43 -19.39 15.98
CA GLU A 3 11.30 -18.51 16.33
C GLU A 3 11.69 -17.01 16.27
N ALA A 4 12.87 -16.68 16.79
CA ALA A 4 13.38 -15.30 16.80
C ALA A 4 13.63 -14.77 15.38
N GLU A 5 14.23 -15.57 14.52
CA GLU A 5 14.47 -15.21 13.12
C GLU A 5 13.17 -14.99 12.34
N ILE A 6 12.15 -15.84 12.57
CA ILE A 6 10.83 -15.68 11.93
C ILE A 6 10.20 -14.35 12.37
N LEU A 7 10.21 -14.06 13.67
CA LEU A 7 9.63 -12.83 14.19
C LEU A 7 10.36 -11.59 13.68
N GLU A 8 11.70 -11.60 13.65
CA GLU A 8 12.49 -10.50 13.11
C GLU A 8 12.15 -10.22 11.64
N GLN A 9 12.07 -11.27 10.81
CA GLN A 9 11.69 -11.12 9.40
C GLN A 9 10.25 -10.66 9.24
N LEU A 10 9.34 -11.12 10.09
CA LEU A 10 7.94 -10.71 10.10
C LEU A 10 7.82 -9.20 10.37
N PHE A 11 8.48 -8.70 11.42
CA PHE A 11 8.49 -7.26 11.74
C PHE A 11 9.19 -6.43 10.66
N SER A 12 10.30 -6.91 10.09
CA SER A 12 10.95 -6.24 8.98
C SER A 12 10.04 -6.12 7.76
N THR A 13 9.22 -7.14 7.50
CA THR A 13 8.22 -7.12 6.41
C THR A 13 7.13 -6.09 6.69
N PHE A 14 6.70 -5.95 7.94
CA PHE A 14 5.71 -4.94 8.34
C PHE A 14 6.23 -3.51 8.21
N ASP A 15 7.48 -3.26 8.61
CA ASP A 15 8.11 -1.94 8.44
C ASP A 15 8.21 -1.55 6.98
N ARG A 16 8.60 -2.50 6.11
CA ARG A 16 8.63 -2.29 4.65
C ARG A 16 7.24 -2.00 4.10
N TYR A 17 6.24 -2.79 4.50
CA TYR A 17 4.85 -2.59 4.08
C TYR A 17 4.36 -1.20 4.44
N TRP A 18 4.58 -0.77 5.69
CA TRP A 18 4.20 0.54 6.18
C TRP A 18 4.90 1.67 5.44
N PHE A 19 6.20 1.56 5.21
CA PHE A 19 6.98 2.55 4.46
C PHE A 19 6.45 2.73 3.02
N ILE A 20 6.13 1.62 2.34
CA ILE A 20 5.56 1.66 0.98
C ILE A 20 4.21 2.40 0.97
N VAL A 21 3.34 2.10 1.94
CA VAL A 21 2.02 2.77 2.07
C VAL A 21 2.18 4.27 2.33
N GLN A 22 3.08 4.67 3.23
CA GLN A 22 3.34 6.08 3.52
C GLN A 22 3.89 6.82 2.30
N TRP A 23 4.80 6.19 1.56
CA TRP A 23 5.34 6.74 0.33
C TRP A 23 4.25 6.97 -0.72
N TRP A 24 3.40 5.96 -0.93
CA TRP A 24 2.27 6.07 -1.86
C TRP A 24 1.24 7.13 -1.45
N ALA A 25 0.92 7.22 -0.16
CA ALA A 25 0.03 8.26 0.35
C ALA A 25 0.60 9.67 0.07
N SER A 26 1.92 9.86 0.27
CA SER A 26 2.59 11.15 0.04
C SER A 26 2.52 11.60 -1.42
N VAL A 27 2.76 10.68 -2.36
CA VAL A 27 2.62 10.97 -3.80
C VAL A 27 1.17 11.30 -4.17
N SER A 28 0.21 10.59 -3.57
CA SER A 28 -1.23 10.81 -3.79
C SER A 28 -1.67 12.20 -3.31
N PHE A 29 -1.19 12.66 -2.15
CA PHE A 29 -1.39 14.04 -1.70
C PHE A 29 -0.76 15.06 -2.65
N GLY A 30 0.45 14.77 -3.17
CA GLY A 30 1.07 15.60 -4.20
C GLY A 30 0.18 15.75 -5.44
N LEU A 31 -0.47 14.67 -5.88
CA LEU A 31 -1.40 14.71 -7.02
C LEU A 31 -2.61 15.60 -6.73
N ILE A 32 -3.19 15.51 -5.53
CA ILE A 32 -4.30 16.37 -5.10
C ILE A 32 -3.88 17.83 -5.08
N MET A 33 -2.67 18.14 -4.59
CA MET A 33 -2.15 19.51 -4.62
C MET A 33 -1.99 20.05 -6.04
N ILE A 34 -1.45 19.24 -6.96
CA ILE A 34 -1.33 19.62 -8.39
C ILE A 34 -2.72 19.89 -8.99
N ALA A 35 -3.69 19.00 -8.71
CA ALA A 35 -5.07 19.18 -9.15
C ALA A 35 -5.65 20.50 -8.63
N TYR A 36 -5.42 20.84 -7.37
CA TYR A 36 -5.97 22.05 -6.75
C TYR A 36 -5.30 23.34 -7.26
N PHE A 37 -3.97 23.39 -7.31
CA PHE A 37 -3.23 24.63 -7.58
C PHE A 37 -2.91 24.87 -9.07
N ALA A 38 -2.85 23.81 -9.87
CA ALA A 38 -2.32 23.91 -11.24
C ALA A 38 -3.33 23.50 -12.33
N ALA A 39 -4.58 23.16 -11.98
CA ALA A 39 -5.59 22.70 -12.95
C ALA A 39 -5.72 23.59 -14.20
N GLU A 40 -5.71 24.91 -14.04
CA GLU A 40 -5.84 25.88 -15.14
C GLU A 40 -4.66 25.82 -16.13
N LYS A 41 -3.47 25.48 -15.63
CA LYS A 41 -2.21 25.47 -16.40
C LYS A 41 -1.93 24.11 -17.04
N ILE A 42 -2.64 23.06 -16.63
CA ILE A 42 -2.44 21.71 -17.15
C ILE A 42 -3.05 21.62 -18.55
N SER A 43 -2.26 21.17 -19.53
CA SER A 43 -2.76 20.82 -20.87
C SER A 43 -3.33 19.40 -20.87
N ALA A 44 -4.17 19.06 -21.86
CA ALA A 44 -4.72 17.70 -21.97
C ALA A 44 -3.64 16.63 -22.10
N LEU A 45 -2.54 16.94 -22.82
CA LEU A 45 -1.38 16.05 -22.93
C LEU A 45 -0.72 15.84 -21.57
N LEU A 46 -0.48 16.92 -20.81
CA LEU A 46 0.13 16.83 -19.49
C LEU A 46 -0.75 16.05 -18.50
N LEU A 47 -2.08 16.26 -18.55
CA LEU A 47 -3.04 15.48 -17.76
C LEU A 47 -2.92 13.98 -18.08
N GLY A 48 -2.89 13.62 -19.36
CA GLY A 48 -2.72 12.23 -19.80
C GLY A 48 -1.42 11.62 -19.27
N THR A 49 -0.31 12.36 -19.34
CA THR A 49 0.98 11.93 -18.78
C THR A 49 0.91 11.71 -17.27
N ILE A 50 0.31 12.65 -16.53
CA ILE A 50 0.16 12.54 -15.07
C ILE A 50 -0.67 11.30 -14.69
N LEU A 51 -1.80 11.08 -15.37
CA LEU A 51 -2.65 9.91 -15.14
C LEU A 51 -1.93 8.61 -15.45
N GLY A 52 -1.22 8.55 -16.59
CA GLY A 52 -0.45 7.36 -16.97
C GLY A 52 0.67 7.04 -15.98
N LEU A 53 1.45 8.05 -15.57
CA LEU A 53 2.49 7.87 -14.57
C LEU A 53 1.93 7.43 -13.22
N TYR A 54 0.84 8.04 -12.76
CA TYR A 54 0.21 7.68 -11.49
C TYR A 54 -0.40 6.27 -11.51
N LEU A 55 -0.98 5.84 -12.64
CA LEU A 55 -1.46 4.48 -12.84
C LEU A 55 -0.32 3.45 -12.79
N ILE A 56 0.77 3.68 -13.54
CA ILE A 56 1.94 2.78 -13.55
C ILE A 56 2.55 2.70 -12.14
N TYR A 57 2.73 3.85 -11.49
CA TYR A 57 3.26 3.94 -10.13
C TYR A 57 2.39 3.20 -9.12
N THR A 58 1.07 3.44 -9.12
CA THR A 58 0.13 2.77 -8.22
C THR A 58 0.11 1.26 -8.45
N SER A 59 0.18 0.82 -9.71
CA SER A 59 0.24 -0.61 -10.06
C SER A 59 1.52 -1.26 -9.54
N TRP A 60 2.66 -0.57 -9.68
CA TRP A 60 3.94 -1.04 -9.14
C TRP A 60 3.93 -1.12 -7.61
N VAL A 61 3.37 -0.10 -6.93
CA VAL A 61 3.17 -0.12 -5.47
C VAL A 61 2.29 -1.30 -5.06
N TYR A 62 1.19 -1.54 -5.77
CA TYR A 62 0.30 -2.68 -5.48
C TYR A 62 1.04 -4.01 -5.57
N MET A 63 1.84 -4.23 -6.62
CA MET A 63 2.66 -5.44 -6.74
C MET A 63 3.66 -5.59 -5.58
N LEU A 64 4.30 -4.50 -5.14
CA LEU A 64 5.21 -4.54 -3.99
C LEU A 64 4.49 -4.91 -2.69
N LEU A 65 3.27 -4.39 -2.47
CA LEU A 65 2.49 -4.73 -1.28
C LEU A 65 2.05 -6.19 -1.30
N VAL A 66 1.58 -6.71 -2.44
CA VAL A 66 1.23 -8.13 -2.60
C VAL A 66 2.45 -9.01 -2.33
N TYR A 67 3.61 -8.69 -2.89
CA TYR A 67 4.84 -9.43 -2.65
C TYR A 67 5.22 -9.52 -1.16
N ASN A 68 5.08 -8.42 -0.40
CA ASN A 68 5.36 -8.42 1.03
C ASN A 68 4.28 -9.20 1.82
N VAL A 69 3.03 -9.17 1.39
CA VAL A 69 1.95 -9.98 1.96
C VAL A 69 2.23 -11.47 1.78
N ASP A 70 2.67 -11.89 0.60
CA ASP A 70 3.01 -13.29 0.31
C ASP A 70 4.17 -13.79 1.18
N ILE A 71 5.21 -12.97 1.34
CA ILE A 71 6.32 -13.26 2.27
C ILE A 71 5.80 -13.40 3.71
N GLY A 72 5.01 -12.43 4.17
CA GLY A 72 4.43 -12.44 5.52
C GLY A 72 3.55 -13.66 5.77
N ALA A 73 2.77 -14.09 4.78
CA ALA A 73 1.96 -15.29 4.84
C ALA A 73 2.81 -16.57 4.97
N GLY A 74 3.92 -16.65 4.22
CA GLY A 74 4.88 -17.74 4.34
C GLY A 74 5.50 -17.83 5.74
N LEU A 75 5.94 -16.69 6.29
CA LEU A 75 6.49 -16.61 7.64
C LEU A 75 5.48 -17.00 8.72
N LEU A 76 4.21 -16.63 8.56
CA LEU A 76 3.14 -17.06 9.47
C LEU A 76 2.88 -18.56 9.38
N ALA A 77 2.98 -19.16 8.18
CA ALA A 77 2.86 -20.60 8.02
C ALA A 77 3.99 -21.36 8.75
N ASP A 78 5.22 -20.86 8.65
CA ASP A 78 6.38 -21.40 9.38
C ASP A 78 6.18 -21.28 10.89
N LEU A 79 5.70 -20.12 11.37
CA LEU A 79 5.41 -19.90 12.78
C LEU A 79 4.30 -20.84 13.29
N ASN A 80 3.27 -21.08 12.47
CA ASN A 80 2.20 -22.01 12.78
C ASN A 80 2.71 -23.45 12.87
N SER A 81 3.67 -23.83 12.01
CA SER A 81 4.33 -25.14 12.08
C SER A 81 5.08 -25.33 13.40
N LEU A 82 5.79 -24.29 13.88
CA LEU A 82 6.45 -24.32 15.20
C LEU A 82 5.46 -24.39 16.37
N SER A 83 4.28 -23.78 16.21
CA SER A 83 3.20 -23.92 17.19
C SER A 83 2.70 -25.36 17.28
N ASN A 84 2.48 -25.98 16.12
CA ASN A 84 2.00 -27.37 16.03
C ASN A 84 3.02 -28.40 16.53
N SER A 85 4.32 -28.12 16.41
CA SER A 85 5.38 -28.98 16.97
C SER A 85 5.59 -28.81 18.47
N GLY A 86 4.91 -27.85 19.12
CA GLY A 86 5.10 -27.52 20.53
C GLY A 86 6.40 -26.77 20.82
N GLU A 87 7.11 -26.31 19.79
CA GLU A 87 8.39 -25.60 19.92
C GLU A 87 8.21 -24.07 20.05
N LEU A 88 6.99 -23.57 19.90
CA LEU A 88 6.65 -22.15 20.06
C LEU A 88 6.63 -21.75 21.55
N LYS A 89 7.64 -21.01 21.98
CA LYS A 89 7.87 -20.74 23.41
C LYS A 89 7.42 -19.37 23.86
N THR A 90 7.44 -18.34 23.00
CA THR A 90 7.15 -16.97 23.43
C THR A 90 5.68 -16.59 23.26
N GLN A 91 5.21 -15.73 24.16
CA GLN A 91 3.86 -15.16 24.07
C GLN A 91 3.73 -14.21 22.87
N GLY A 92 4.79 -13.51 22.48
CA GLY A 92 4.79 -12.61 21.31
C GLY A 92 4.54 -13.36 20.01
N ALA A 93 5.10 -14.56 19.85
CA ALA A 93 4.85 -15.40 18.69
C ALA A 93 3.41 -15.90 18.61
N ARG A 94 2.78 -16.21 19.75
CA ARG A 94 1.35 -16.56 19.80
C ARG A 94 0.47 -15.40 19.38
N VAL A 95 0.73 -14.20 19.91
CA VAL A 95 -0.02 -13.00 19.55
C VAL A 95 0.09 -12.71 18.04
N ALA A 96 1.27 -12.87 17.45
CA ALA A 96 1.49 -12.69 16.02
C ALA A 96 0.71 -13.70 15.15
N LEU A 97 0.55 -14.94 15.63
CA LEU A 97 -0.27 -15.97 14.99
C LEU A 97 -1.77 -15.71 15.11
N GLU A 98 -2.23 -15.29 16.30
CA GLU A 98 -3.63 -15.03 16.59
C GLU A 98 -4.14 -13.75 15.91
N ASN A 99 -3.25 -12.77 15.70
CA ASN A 99 -3.56 -11.48 15.09
C ASN A 99 -2.66 -11.23 13.88
N PRO A 100 -2.81 -12.02 12.80
CA PRO A 100 -1.91 -11.94 11.67
C PRO A 100 -2.10 -10.61 10.96
N PHE A 101 -1.07 -9.77 11.02
CA PHE A 101 -1.02 -8.46 10.35
C PHE A 101 -1.39 -8.53 8.86
N VAL A 102 -1.08 -9.66 8.21
CA VAL A 102 -1.46 -9.95 6.82
C VAL A 102 -2.95 -9.66 6.57
N ILE A 103 -3.83 -9.96 7.53
CA ILE A 103 -5.27 -9.65 7.40
C ILE A 103 -5.49 -8.14 7.31
N TYR A 104 -4.88 -7.34 8.19
CA TYR A 104 -5.00 -5.88 8.18
C TYR A 104 -4.32 -5.25 6.95
N GLY A 105 -3.16 -5.78 6.55
CA GLY A 105 -2.48 -5.39 5.31
C GLY A 105 -3.35 -5.62 4.08
N THR A 106 -4.03 -6.76 4.01
CA THR A 106 -4.92 -7.11 2.88
C THR A 106 -6.04 -6.09 2.69
N TRP A 107 -6.68 -5.64 3.76
CA TRP A 107 -7.71 -4.58 3.68
C TRP A 107 -7.14 -3.25 3.16
N LEU A 108 -5.95 -2.89 3.64
CA LEU A 108 -5.30 -1.65 3.25
C LEU A 108 -4.90 -1.68 1.76
N GLY A 109 -4.34 -2.80 1.29
CA GLY A 109 -3.95 -2.99 -0.10
C GLY A 109 -5.12 -3.15 -1.07
N ASN A 110 -6.16 -3.91 -0.71
CA ASN A 110 -7.25 -4.24 -1.62
C ASN A 110 -8.44 -3.26 -1.57
N VAL A 111 -8.56 -2.45 -0.51
CA VAL A 111 -9.68 -1.51 -0.37
C VAL A 111 -9.19 -0.07 -0.32
N ALA A 112 -8.30 0.28 0.62
CA ALA A 112 -7.87 1.67 0.76
C ALA A 112 -7.11 2.16 -0.48
N LEU A 113 -6.28 1.29 -1.07
CA LEU A 113 -5.46 1.62 -2.24
C LEU A 113 -6.31 1.93 -3.48
N PRO A 114 -7.23 1.06 -3.94
CA PRO A 114 -8.08 1.37 -5.08
C PRO A 114 -8.97 2.59 -4.85
N LEU A 115 -9.56 2.72 -3.66
CA LEU A 115 -10.44 3.85 -3.36
C LEU A 115 -9.70 5.19 -3.40
N THR A 116 -8.51 5.26 -2.81
CA THR A 116 -7.69 6.49 -2.84
C THR A 116 -7.21 6.78 -4.26
N PHE A 117 -6.81 5.77 -5.03
CA PHE A 117 -6.43 5.91 -6.43
C PHE A 117 -7.58 6.52 -7.25
N PHE A 118 -8.79 5.98 -7.14
CA PHE A 118 -9.96 6.50 -7.83
C PHE A 118 -10.34 7.90 -7.33
N ALA A 119 -10.21 8.18 -6.03
CA ALA A 119 -10.45 9.52 -5.49
C ALA A 119 -9.46 10.54 -6.05
N CYS A 120 -8.17 10.21 -6.14
CA CYS A 120 -7.13 11.09 -6.66
C CYS A 120 -7.31 11.37 -8.16
N ILE A 121 -7.57 10.33 -8.96
CA ILE A 121 -7.87 10.49 -10.39
C ILE A 121 -9.17 11.27 -10.60
N GLY A 122 -10.23 10.90 -9.88
CA GLY A 122 -11.52 11.54 -9.98
C GLY A 122 -11.43 13.03 -9.64
N TYR A 123 -10.72 13.38 -8.58
CA TYR A 123 -10.49 14.76 -8.19
C TYR A 123 -9.66 15.54 -9.22
N LEU A 124 -8.58 14.95 -9.76
CA LEU A 124 -7.76 15.58 -10.79
C LEU A 124 -8.57 15.86 -12.07
N LEU A 125 -9.36 14.89 -12.53
CA LEU A 125 -10.23 15.04 -13.69
C LEU A 125 -11.33 16.08 -13.46
N TYR A 126 -11.93 16.08 -12.27
CA TYR A 126 -12.91 17.07 -11.85
C TYR A 126 -12.31 18.49 -11.87
N ALA A 127 -11.17 18.69 -11.21
CA ALA A 127 -10.51 19.99 -11.11
C ALA A 127 -10.11 20.52 -12.49
N TYR A 128 -9.54 19.67 -13.34
CA TYR A 128 -9.22 20.01 -14.73
C TYR A 128 -10.45 20.44 -15.53
N SER A 129 -11.53 19.65 -15.46
CA SER A 129 -12.76 19.92 -16.21
C SER A 129 -13.45 21.20 -15.72
N HIS A 130 -13.41 21.45 -14.41
CA HIS A 130 -13.95 22.67 -13.81
C HIS A 130 -13.18 23.91 -14.25
N ALA A 131 -11.84 23.86 -14.22
CA ALA A 131 -10.99 24.95 -14.68
C ALA A 131 -11.24 25.30 -16.15
N ARG A 132 -11.40 24.30 -17.03
CA ARG A 132 -11.67 24.51 -18.46
C ARG A 132 -13.06 25.04 -18.78
N ARG A 133 -14.04 24.90 -17.89
CA ARG A 133 -15.38 25.49 -18.05
C ARG A 133 -15.44 26.96 -17.64
N ASN A 134 -14.56 27.38 -16.74
CA ASN A 134 -14.53 28.73 -16.20
C ASN A 134 -13.56 29.67 -16.93
N THR A 135 -12.83 29.16 -17.95
CA THR A 135 -11.93 29.93 -18.82
C THR A 135 -12.61 30.18 -20.16
#